data_AF-A0A2W4SNG6-F1
#
_entry.id   AF-A0A2W4SNG6-F1
#
_cell.length_a   1.000
_cell.length_b   1.000
_cell.length_c   1.000
_cell.angle_alpha   90.00
_cell.angle_beta   90.00
_cell.angle_gamma   90.00
#
_symmetry.space_group_name_H-M   'P 1'
#
loop_
_entity.id
_entity.type
_entity.pdbx_description
1 polymer ?
#
loop_
_entity_poly.entity_id
_entity_poly.type
_entity_poly.pdbx_seq_one_letter_code
_entity_poly.pdbx_strand_id
1 'polypeptide(L)'
;MDSSAPVRDTNDSEAAGDIAGASDVVLPLGYRPSLDEAFMNPRQLAYFRRKLLDWKDSILREAAGTLETLKAEPMREPDVNDRASSETDWGIELRTRDRQRKVISKIDSALRRIETGDYGYCEVTGEPISLQRLEARPIATMTLEAQERHERDEKITRDE
;
A
#
# COMPACT_ATOMS: atom_id res chain seq x y z
N MET A 1 25.83 40.11 8.94
CA MET A 1 25.95 38.67 8.68
C MET A 1 24.56 38.19 8.36
N ASP A 2 24.15 38.43 7.12
CA ASP A 2 22.79 38.16 6.63
C ASP A 2 22.90 36.93 5.71
N SER A 3 22.51 35.77 6.23
CA SER A 3 22.51 34.52 5.47
C SER A 3 21.24 34.46 4.63
N SER A 4 21.35 34.99 3.42
CA SER A 4 20.37 34.85 2.35
C SER A 4 20.18 33.37 2.00
N ALA A 5 18.98 32.84 2.25
CA ALA A 5 18.52 31.57 1.71
C ALA A 5 18.30 31.70 0.19
N PRO A 6 18.59 30.68 -0.64
CA PRO A 6 18.35 30.77 -2.06
C PRO A 6 16.84 30.71 -2.34
N VAL A 7 16.40 31.68 -3.14
CA VAL A 7 15.07 31.83 -3.71
C VAL A 7 14.68 30.59 -4.56
N ARG A 8 13.44 30.15 -4.42
CA ARG A 8 12.83 29.07 -5.22
C ARG A 8 12.55 29.60 -6.62
N ASP A 9 13.22 29.05 -7.63
CA ASP A 9 12.74 29.15 -9.01
C ASP A 9 11.49 28.27 -9.14
N THR A 10 10.34 28.93 -9.09
CA THR A 10 9.06 28.37 -9.52
C THR A 10 8.96 28.54 -11.04
N ASN A 11 9.43 27.57 -11.81
CA ASN A 11 8.94 27.38 -13.17
C ASN A 11 9.23 25.97 -13.70
N ASP A 12 8.26 25.07 -13.58
CA ASP A 12 8.06 23.97 -14.52
C ASP A 12 6.56 23.61 -14.47
N SER A 13 5.76 24.53 -15.00
CA SER A 13 4.35 24.32 -15.28
C SER A 13 4.19 23.64 -16.64
N GLU A 14 4.60 22.38 -16.78
CA GLU A 14 4.34 21.60 -18.00
C GLU A 14 4.53 20.09 -17.80
N ALA A 15 3.72 19.47 -16.92
CA ALA A 15 3.60 17.99 -16.87
C ALA A 15 2.20 17.51 -16.44
N ALA A 16 1.16 18.32 -16.65
CA ALA A 16 -0.23 17.86 -16.57
C ALA A 16 -0.66 17.32 -17.94
N GLY A 17 -0.02 16.24 -18.39
CA GLY A 17 -0.31 15.59 -19.66
C GLY A 17 -0.05 14.09 -19.57
N ASP A 18 -1.11 13.30 -19.72
CA ASP A 18 -1.08 11.86 -20.04
C ASP A 18 -0.53 10.86 -19.00
N ILE A 19 -1.02 10.90 -17.76
CA ILE A 19 -0.89 9.76 -16.81
C ILE A 19 -1.76 8.54 -17.16
N ALA A 20 -2.63 8.64 -18.17
CA ALA A 20 -3.38 7.51 -18.72
C ALA A 20 -2.49 6.41 -19.32
N GLY A 21 -1.24 6.73 -19.68
CA GLY A 21 -0.29 5.81 -20.31
C GLY A 21 0.46 4.88 -19.36
N ALA A 22 0.35 5.03 -18.03
CA ALA A 22 1.10 4.19 -17.07
C ALA A 22 0.74 2.69 -17.15
N SER A 23 -0.43 2.37 -17.71
CA SER A 23 -0.92 1.00 -17.93
C SER A 23 -0.13 0.25 -19.01
N ASP A 24 0.41 0.97 -20.00
CA ASP A 24 1.02 0.39 -21.22
C ASP A 24 2.54 0.48 -21.23
N VAL A 25 3.16 0.93 -20.13
CA VAL A 25 4.62 1.05 -20.03
C VAL A 25 5.25 -0.33 -19.88
N VAL A 26 5.92 -0.79 -20.93
CA VAL A 26 6.69 -2.03 -20.91
C VAL A 26 7.94 -1.85 -20.05
N LEU A 27 7.99 -2.55 -18.91
CA LEU A 27 9.15 -2.57 -18.03
C LEU A 27 10.20 -3.57 -18.53
N PRO A 28 11.49 -3.20 -18.55
CA PRO A 28 12.57 -4.15 -18.78
C PRO A 28 12.53 -5.31 -17.77
N LEU A 29 12.98 -6.49 -18.20
CA LEU A 29 13.05 -7.66 -17.34
C LEU A 29 13.94 -7.36 -16.12
N GLY A 30 13.38 -7.53 -14.92
CA GLY A 30 14.09 -7.29 -13.66
C GLY A 30 14.22 -5.81 -13.24
N TYR A 31 13.48 -4.89 -13.87
CA TYR A 31 13.49 -3.48 -13.48
C TYR A 31 13.16 -3.27 -11.98
N ARG A 32 13.99 -2.46 -11.31
CA ARG A 32 13.76 -1.94 -9.97
C ARG A 32 13.94 -0.41 -9.98
N PRO A 33 13.08 0.35 -9.28
CA PRO A 33 13.25 1.79 -9.13
C PRO A 33 14.61 2.13 -8.49
N SER A 34 15.37 3.02 -9.14
CA SER A 34 16.59 3.61 -8.58
C SER A 34 16.38 5.10 -8.24
N LEU A 35 17.22 5.62 -7.34
CA LEU A 35 17.31 7.05 -7.01
C LEU A 35 17.94 7.88 -8.15
N ASP A 36 18.58 7.22 -9.12
CA ASP A 36 19.23 7.87 -10.27
C ASP A 36 18.23 8.36 -11.34
N GLU A 37 16.96 7.99 -11.20
CA GLU A 37 15.88 8.37 -12.12
C GLU A 37 14.96 9.42 -11.49
N ALA A 38 14.27 10.20 -12.33
CA ALA A 38 13.24 11.13 -11.87
C ALA A 38 12.20 10.42 -11.00
N PHE A 39 11.89 11.03 -9.85
CA PHE A 39 10.96 10.49 -8.87
C PHE A 39 9.56 10.32 -9.48
N MET A 40 8.98 9.13 -9.33
CA MET A 40 7.66 8.76 -9.85
C MET A 40 7.49 8.95 -11.36
N ASN A 41 8.56 8.65 -12.11
CA ASN A 41 8.46 8.54 -13.56
C ASN A 41 7.46 7.42 -13.98
N PRO A 42 7.00 7.41 -15.25
CA PRO A 42 6.04 6.40 -15.72
C PRO A 42 6.48 4.95 -15.51
N ARG A 43 7.80 4.67 -15.52
CA ARG A 43 8.36 3.32 -15.28
C ARG A 43 8.28 2.93 -13.81
N GLN A 44 8.58 3.84 -12.88
CA GLN A 44 8.42 3.64 -11.44
C GLN A 44 6.94 3.41 -11.10
N LEU A 45 6.04 4.23 -11.65
CA LEU A 45 4.60 4.07 -11.46
C LEU A 45 4.09 2.72 -11.98
N ALA A 46 4.50 2.31 -13.18
CA ALA A 46 4.15 1.01 -13.73
C ALA A 46 4.68 -0.16 -12.86
N TYR A 47 5.88 -0.02 -12.29
CA TYR A 47 6.44 -1.01 -11.37
C TYR A 47 5.61 -1.15 -10.09
N PHE A 48 5.30 -0.04 -9.42
CA PHE A 48 4.50 -0.05 -8.21
C PHE A 48 3.05 -0.48 -8.48
N ARG A 49 2.47 -0.10 -9.62
CA ARG A 49 1.15 -0.57 -10.06
C ARG A 49 1.13 -2.08 -10.20
N ARG A 50 2.09 -2.68 -10.91
CA ARG A 50 2.17 -4.14 -11.05
C ARG A 50 2.34 -4.82 -9.69
N LYS A 51 3.24 -4.30 -8.84
CA LYS A 51 3.46 -4.82 -7.50
C LYS A 51 2.20 -4.80 -6.62
N LEU A 52 1.41 -3.72 -6.70
CA LEU A 52 0.14 -3.59 -5.97
C LEU A 52 -0.91 -4.56 -6.49
N LEU A 53 -1.03 -4.74 -7.82
CA LEU A 53 -1.94 -5.70 -8.43
C LEU A 53 -1.56 -7.15 -8.09
N ASP A 54 -0.29 -7.52 -8.21
CA ASP A 54 0.22 -8.84 -7.84
C ASP A 54 -0.06 -9.15 -6.37
N TRP A 55 0.10 -8.15 -5.49
CA TRP A 55 -0.20 -8.29 -4.08
C TRP A 55 -1.70 -8.48 -3.82
N LYS A 56 -2.56 -7.70 -4.48
CA LYS A 56 -4.01 -7.85 -4.42
C LYS A 56 -4.45 -9.26 -4.86
N ASP A 57 -3.92 -9.74 -5.99
CA ASP A 57 -4.22 -11.07 -6.52
C ASP A 57 -3.71 -12.19 -5.61
N SER A 58 -2.58 -11.98 -4.92
CA SER A 58 -2.11 -12.91 -3.89
C SER A 58 -3.12 -13.03 -2.74
N ILE A 59 -3.61 -11.90 -2.22
CA ILE A 59 -4.57 -11.88 -1.11
C ILE A 59 -5.90 -12.54 -1.54
N LEU A 60 -6.37 -12.26 -2.75
CA LEU A 60 -7.61 -12.84 -3.27
C LEU A 60 -7.49 -14.36 -3.45
N ARG A 61 -6.34 -14.86 -3.94
CA ARG A 61 -6.08 -16.30 -4.06
C ARG A 61 -6.01 -16.99 -2.70
N GLU A 62 -5.35 -16.37 -1.73
CA GLU A 62 -5.29 -16.88 -0.35
C GLU A 62 -6.70 -16.99 0.24
N ALA A 63 -7.50 -15.92 0.16
CA ALA A 63 -8.87 -15.92 0.65
C ALA A 63 -9.78 -16.95 -0.03
N ALA A 64 -9.59 -17.18 -1.34
CA ALA A 64 -10.33 -18.22 -2.08
C ALA A 64 -9.92 -19.63 -1.64
N GLY A 65 -8.61 -19.86 -1.42
CA GLY A 65 -8.09 -21.15 -0.94
C GLY A 65 -8.62 -21.53 0.44
N THR A 66 -8.62 -20.60 1.39
CA THR A 66 -9.12 -20.87 2.75
C THR A 66 -10.61 -21.21 2.75
N LEU A 67 -11.39 -20.55 1.89
CA LEU A 67 -12.82 -20.82 1.75
C LEU A 67 -13.09 -22.22 1.17
N GLU A 68 -12.24 -22.70 0.27
CA GLU A 68 -12.34 -24.06 -0.25
C GLU A 68 -11.99 -25.10 0.83
N THR A 69 -10.94 -24.87 1.61
CA THR A 69 -10.57 -25.74 2.74
C THR A 69 -11.71 -25.88 3.75
N LEU A 70 -12.34 -24.76 4.14
CA LEU A 70 -13.46 -24.76 5.08
C LEU A 70 -14.72 -25.47 4.54
N LYS A 71 -14.91 -25.51 3.22
CA LYS A 71 -16.02 -26.23 2.58
C LYS A 71 -15.73 -27.72 2.44
N ALA A 72 -14.48 -28.08 2.24
CA ALA A 72 -14.03 -29.46 2.04
C ALA A 72 -13.92 -30.25 3.36
N GLU A 73 -13.88 -29.55 4.49
CA GLU A 73 -13.90 -30.17 5.82
C GLU A 73 -15.23 -30.92 6.00
N PRO A 74 -15.20 -32.26 6.15
CA PRO A 74 -16.40 -33.07 6.08
C PRO A 74 -17.38 -32.64 7.18
N MET A 75 -18.67 -32.60 6.84
CA MET A 75 -19.80 -32.57 7.79
C MET A 75 -19.82 -33.84 8.65
N ARG A 76 -18.75 -34.12 9.40
CA ARG A 76 -18.80 -35.01 10.56
C ARG A 76 -19.47 -34.21 11.65
N GLU A 77 -20.50 -34.75 12.26
CA GLU A 77 -21.04 -34.19 13.50
C GLU A 77 -19.86 -34.06 14.48
N PRO A 78 -19.43 -32.83 14.80
CA PRO A 78 -18.32 -32.63 15.70
C PRO A 78 -18.76 -33.11 17.10
N ASP A 79 -17.91 -33.85 17.81
CA ASP A 79 -18.10 -33.99 19.25
C ASP A 79 -17.98 -32.59 19.90
N VAL A 80 -18.42 -32.44 21.16
CA VAL A 80 -18.42 -31.16 21.88
C VAL A 80 -17.05 -30.46 21.89
N ASN A 81 -15.95 -31.23 21.89
CA ASN A 81 -14.59 -30.71 21.76
C ASN A 81 -14.27 -30.24 20.33
N ASP A 82 -14.64 -31.03 19.32
CA ASP A 82 -14.41 -30.69 17.91
C ASP A 82 -15.20 -29.42 17.52
N ARG A 83 -16.39 -29.23 18.11
CA ARG A 83 -17.19 -28.03 17.92
C ARG A 83 -16.51 -26.79 18.50
N ALA A 84 -15.97 -26.89 19.72
CA ALA A 84 -15.28 -25.78 20.37
C ALA A 84 -14.01 -25.35 19.60
N SER A 85 -13.26 -26.31 19.06
CA SER A 85 -12.11 -26.05 18.20
C SER A 85 -12.54 -25.38 16.89
N SER A 86 -13.53 -25.94 16.20
CA SER A 86 -14.04 -25.38 14.96
C SER A 86 -14.49 -23.93 15.12
N GLU A 87 -15.33 -23.62 16.11
CA GLU A 87 -15.83 -22.26 16.35
C GLU A 87 -14.68 -21.24 16.58
N THR A 88 -13.60 -21.68 17.22
CA THR A 88 -12.39 -20.87 17.43
C THR A 88 -11.69 -20.58 16.10
N ASP A 89 -11.51 -21.60 15.27
CA ASP A 89 -10.86 -21.50 13.96
C ASP A 89 -11.66 -20.60 13.01
N TRP A 90 -12.99 -20.74 12.98
CA TRP A 90 -13.90 -19.84 12.27
C TRP A 90 -13.75 -18.39 12.74
N GLY A 91 -13.63 -18.18 14.06
CA GLY A 91 -13.43 -16.86 14.64
C GLY A 91 -12.07 -16.23 14.29
N ILE A 92 -11.02 -17.03 14.14
CA ILE A 92 -9.71 -16.57 13.66
C ILE A 92 -9.82 -16.17 12.19
N GLU A 93 -10.43 -17.02 11.37
CA GLU A 93 -10.54 -16.80 9.93
C GLU A 93 -11.33 -15.54 9.59
N LEU A 94 -12.46 -15.31 10.28
CA LEU A 94 -13.26 -14.09 10.08
C LEU A 94 -12.44 -12.81 10.31
N ARG A 95 -11.61 -12.80 11.35
CA ARG A 95 -10.74 -11.65 11.66
C ARG A 95 -9.63 -11.49 10.62
N THR A 96 -9.06 -12.60 10.14
CA THR A 96 -8.06 -12.58 9.06
C THR A 96 -8.66 -11.97 7.79
N ARG A 97 -9.86 -12.40 7.40
CA ARG A 97 -10.56 -11.87 6.23
C ARG A 97 -10.87 -10.37 6.35
N ASP A 98 -11.28 -9.91 7.52
CA ASP A 98 -11.54 -8.49 7.74
C ASP A 98 -10.27 -7.65 7.63
N ARG A 99 -9.12 -8.17 8.07
CA ARG A 99 -7.81 -7.52 7.86
C ARG A 99 -7.44 -7.51 6.38
N GLN A 100 -7.57 -8.63 5.68
CA GLN A 100 -7.30 -8.73 4.24
C GLN A 100 -8.15 -7.73 3.43
N ARG A 101 -9.45 -7.60 3.74
CA ARG A 101 -10.34 -6.61 3.12
C ARG A 101 -9.85 -5.17 3.32
N LYS A 102 -9.41 -4.83 4.54
CA LYS A 102 -8.83 -3.51 4.83
C LYS A 102 -7.54 -3.28 4.03
N VAL A 103 -6.70 -4.30 3.86
CA VAL A 103 -5.49 -4.20 3.03
C VAL A 103 -5.85 -3.99 1.57
N ILE A 104 -6.81 -4.74 1.02
CA ILE A 104 -7.29 -4.55 -0.36
C ILE A 104 -7.80 -3.13 -0.57
N SER A 105 -8.60 -2.59 0.35
CA SER A 105 -9.08 -1.22 0.28
C SER A 105 -7.93 -0.19 0.23
N LYS A 106 -6.86 -0.41 1.01
CA LYS A 106 -5.64 0.43 0.95
C LYS A 106 -4.90 0.29 -0.38
N ILE A 107 -4.83 -0.92 -0.94
CA ILE A 107 -4.24 -1.15 -2.27
C ILE A 107 -5.03 -0.41 -3.34
N ASP A 108 -6.37 -0.50 -3.31
CA ASP A 108 -7.23 0.20 -4.27
C ASP A 108 -7.08 1.72 -4.16
N SER A 109 -6.94 2.26 -2.95
CA SER A 109 -6.61 3.67 -2.73
C SER A 109 -5.25 4.04 -3.32
N ALA A 110 -4.21 3.21 -3.12
CA ALA A 110 -2.89 3.44 -3.69
C ALA A 110 -2.91 3.42 -5.23
N LEU A 111 -3.67 2.50 -5.84
CA LEU A 111 -3.87 2.44 -7.29
C LEU A 111 -4.55 3.70 -7.81
N ARG A 112 -5.60 4.20 -7.13
CA ARG A 112 -6.22 5.48 -7.49
C ARG A 112 -5.24 6.64 -7.41
N ARG A 113 -4.37 6.68 -6.39
CA ARG A 113 -3.33 7.71 -6.26
C ARG A 113 -2.30 7.66 -7.39
N ILE A 114 -2.03 6.48 -7.95
CA ILE A 114 -1.18 6.35 -9.14
C ILE A 114 -1.88 7.01 -10.34
N GLU A 115 -3.20 6.84 -10.47
CA GLU A 115 -4.00 7.42 -11.55
C GLU A 115 -4.19 8.94 -11.43
N THR A 116 -4.19 9.49 -10.21
CA THR A 116 -4.26 10.94 -9.97
C THR A 116 -2.90 11.63 -10.00
N GLY A 117 -1.80 10.86 -9.96
CA GLY A 117 -0.43 11.41 -9.91
C GLY A 117 0.06 11.74 -8.49
N ASP A 118 -0.72 11.46 -7.45
CA ASP A 118 -0.38 11.75 -6.05
C ASP A 118 0.43 10.63 -5.38
N TYR A 119 0.68 9.52 -6.08
CA TYR A 119 1.42 8.40 -5.52
C TYR A 119 2.88 8.77 -5.24
N GLY A 120 3.41 8.29 -4.11
CA GLY A 120 4.79 8.56 -3.71
C GLY A 120 4.97 9.81 -2.86
N TYR A 121 3.94 10.63 -2.66
CA TYR A 121 4.01 11.84 -1.82
C TYR A 121 3.26 11.65 -0.49
N CYS A 122 3.71 12.34 0.55
CA CYS A 122 3.08 12.31 1.87
C CYS A 122 1.74 13.05 1.86
N GLU A 123 0.66 12.41 2.34
CA GLU A 123 -0.67 13.04 2.40
C GLU A 123 -0.75 14.22 3.38
N VAL A 124 0.17 14.30 4.34
CA VAL A 124 0.19 15.35 5.37
C VAL A 124 1.15 16.48 5.03
N THR A 125 2.37 16.15 4.61
CA THR A 125 3.43 17.16 4.37
C THR A 125 3.65 17.48 2.89
N GLY A 126 3.16 16.64 1.97
CA GLY A 126 3.47 16.74 0.53
C GLY A 126 4.89 16.31 0.15
N GLU A 127 5.72 15.90 1.11
CA GLU A 127 7.10 15.50 0.87
C GLU A 127 7.20 14.14 0.17
N PRO A 128 8.25 13.90 -0.63
CA PRO A 128 8.45 12.61 -1.28
C PRO A 128 8.71 11.50 -0.24
N ILE A 129 7.97 10.41 -0.35
CA ILE A 129 8.19 9.19 0.42
C ILE A 129 9.38 8.45 -0.18
N SER A 130 10.32 8.01 0.65
CA SER A 130 11.51 7.32 0.16
C SER A 130 11.17 6.06 -0.63
N LEU A 131 11.91 5.81 -1.73
CA LEU A 131 11.71 4.63 -2.57
C LEU A 131 11.86 3.32 -1.78
N GLN A 132 12.82 3.27 -0.84
CA GLN A 132 13.01 2.10 0.04
C GLN A 132 11.76 1.80 0.89
N ARG A 133 11.06 2.85 1.36
CA ARG A 133 9.84 2.70 2.14
C ARG A 133 8.68 2.21 1.28
N LEU A 134 8.52 2.74 0.06
CA LEU A 134 7.52 2.25 -0.89
C LEU A 134 7.82 0.84 -1.37
N GLU A 135 9.09 0.47 -1.49
CA GLU A 135 9.51 -0.88 -1.82
C GLU A 135 9.15 -1.86 -0.70
N ALA A 136 9.37 -1.49 0.57
CA ALA A 136 8.99 -2.29 1.72
C ALA A 136 7.46 -2.32 1.94
N ARG A 137 6.79 -1.19 1.77
CA ARG A 137 5.34 -1.00 1.98
C ARG A 137 4.76 -0.09 0.90
N PRO A 138 4.25 -0.64 -0.22
CA PRO A 138 3.78 0.17 -1.35
C PRO A 138 2.45 0.90 -1.10
N ILE A 139 1.79 0.63 0.03
CA ILE A 139 0.57 1.32 0.50
C ILE A 139 0.87 2.43 1.52
N ALA A 140 2.14 2.78 1.75
CA ALA A 140 2.50 3.84 2.68
C ALA A 140 2.01 5.20 2.16
N THR A 141 1.25 5.91 2.98
CA THR A 141 0.68 7.23 2.64
C THR A 141 1.47 8.41 3.22
N MET A 142 2.39 8.15 4.14
CA MET A 142 3.15 9.15 4.88
C MET A 142 4.65 8.82 4.90
N THR A 143 5.48 9.85 5.01
CA THR A 143 6.92 9.69 5.30
C THR A 143 7.15 9.08 6.68
N LEU A 144 8.36 8.57 6.93
CA LEU A 144 8.70 8.00 8.24
C LEU A 144 8.56 9.05 9.35
N GLU A 145 9.11 10.25 9.13
CA GLU A 145 9.03 11.33 10.11
C GLU A 145 7.59 11.80 10.38
N ALA A 146 6.77 11.91 9.32
CA ALA A 146 5.37 12.29 9.48
C ALA A 146 4.60 11.21 10.27
N GLN A 147 4.90 9.93 10.04
CA GLN A 147 4.33 8.84 10.82
C GLN A 147 4.79 8.90 12.28
N GLU A 148 6.08 9.12 12.55
CA GLU A 148 6.60 9.23 13.92
C GLU A 148 6.03 10.42 14.69
N ARG A 149 5.79 11.55 14.00
CA ARG A 149 5.10 12.71 14.58
C ARG A 149 3.66 12.35 14.94
N HIS A 150 2.92 11.75 14.01
CA HIS A 150 1.54 11.34 14.24
C HIS A 150 1.40 10.34 15.40
N GLU A 151 2.27 9.32 15.46
CA GLU A 151 2.27 8.34 16.55
C GLU A 151 2.66 8.93 17.91
N ARG A 152 3.47 10.00 17.93
CA ARG A 152 3.82 10.72 19.16
C ARG A 152 2.62 11.52 19.67
N ASP A 153 1.94 12.24 18.78
CA ASP A 153 0.80 13.08 19.13
C ASP A 153 -0.38 12.21 19.63
N GLU A 154 -0.65 11.08 18.97
CA GLU A 154 -1.67 10.12 19.42
C GLU A 154 -1.40 9.56 20.83
N LYS A 155 -0.13 9.35 21.20
CA LYS A 155 0.23 8.89 22.55
C LYS A 155 -0.04 9.95 23.60
N ILE A 156 0.28 11.21 23.31
CA ILE A 156 0.07 12.33 24.24
C ILE A 156 -1.43 12.50 24.50
N THR A 157 -2.27 12.49 23.47
CA THR A 157 -3.72 12.67 23.60
C THR A 157 -4.43 11.52 24.33
N ARG A 158 -3.83 10.32 24.40
CA ARG A 158 -4.43 9.17 25.10
C ARG A 158 -4.12 9.14 26.60
N ASP A 159 -3.08 9.86 27.03
CA ASP A 159 -2.59 9.87 28.41
C ASP A 159 -3.11 11.10 29.21
N GLU A 160 -3.94 11.96 28.60
CA GLU A 160 -4.72 13.05 29.22
C GLU A 160 -6.18 12.63 29.49
#